data_AF-A0A370AT01-F1
#
_entry.id   AF-A0A370AT01-F1
#
_cell.length_a   1.000
_cell.length_b   1.000
_cell.length_c   1.000
_cell.angle_alpha   90.00
_cell.angle_beta   90.00
_cell.angle_gamma   90.00
#
_symmetry.space_group_name_H-M   'P 1'
#
loop_
_entity.id
_entity.type
_entity.pdbx_description
1 polymer ?
#
loop_
_entity_poly.entity_id
_entity_poly.type
_entity_poly.pdbx_seq_one_letter_code
_entity_poly.pdbx_strand_id
1 'polypeptide(L)'
;MSARGASDNNILRYTELGGGMRQLDIRINDDNFDQIFQLFPMLQDPGFQYFLPENNISEAEYTEMLLFIFDDSEGITESALKSLIRTASLKLLITVDGTIVEQTGGQKLNNSTMRISLPLVKLLLHKEDINYTLRYRS
;
A
#
# COMPACT_ATOMS: atom_id res chain seq x y z
N MET A 1 36.25 3.31 11.41
CA MET A 1 35.52 3.96 10.30
C MET A 1 34.20 3.24 10.16
N SER A 2 33.14 3.77 10.74
CA SER A 2 31.80 3.19 10.65
C SER A 2 31.13 3.77 9.41
N ALA A 3 30.84 2.92 8.43
CA ALA A 3 30.00 3.30 7.30
C ALA A 3 28.62 3.70 7.85
N ARG A 4 28.36 5.01 7.89
CA ARG A 4 27.00 5.54 8.04
C ARG A 4 26.19 4.97 6.90
N GLY A 5 25.27 4.05 7.22
CA GLY A 5 24.42 3.39 6.25
C GLY A 5 23.69 4.42 5.41
N ALA A 6 23.68 4.20 4.09
CA ALA A 6 22.69 4.81 3.23
C ALA A 6 21.32 4.63 3.91
N SER A 7 20.55 5.70 4.02
CA SER A 7 19.16 5.60 4.46
C SER A 7 18.45 4.67 3.48
N ASP A 8 18.25 3.42 3.90
CA ASP A 8 17.69 2.39 3.06
C ASP A 8 16.23 2.73 2.81
N ASN A 9 15.97 3.30 1.64
CA ASN A 9 14.71 3.92 1.30
C ASN A 9 13.75 2.90 0.66
N ASN A 10 13.77 1.67 1.16
CA ASN A 10 12.94 0.58 0.64
C ASN A 10 11.58 0.59 1.32
N ILE A 11 10.54 0.15 0.59
CA ILE A 11 9.21 -0.04 1.18
C ILE A 11 9.25 -1.07 2.29
N LEU A 12 10.00 -2.16 2.09
CA LEU A 12 10.12 -3.26 3.03
C LEU A 12 11.47 -3.22 3.72
N ARG A 13 11.48 -3.27 5.05
CA ARG A 13 12.69 -3.38 5.86
C ARG A 13 12.58 -4.55 6.82
N TYR A 14 13.53 -5.47 6.71
CA TYR A 14 13.65 -6.62 7.59
C TYR A 14 14.75 -6.39 8.64
N THR A 15 14.47 -6.72 9.90
CA THR A 15 15.43 -6.59 11.01
C THR A 15 15.36 -7.81 11.93
N GLU A 16 16.51 -8.36 12.32
CA GLU A 16 16.61 -9.38 13.37
C GLU A 16 16.81 -8.70 14.73
N LEU A 17 15.92 -8.97 15.69
CA LEU A 17 15.93 -8.33 17.01
C LEU A 17 16.64 -9.18 18.09
N GLY A 18 17.02 -10.42 17.76
CA GLY A 18 17.62 -11.38 18.70
C GLY A 18 16.58 -12.28 19.39
N GLY A 19 17.03 -13.41 19.96
CA GLY A 19 16.14 -14.36 20.65
C GLY A 19 15.08 -15.01 19.76
N GLY A 20 15.39 -15.20 18.46
CA GLY A 20 14.45 -15.70 17.46
C GLY A 20 13.38 -14.69 17.03
N MET A 21 13.46 -13.44 17.50
CA MET A 21 12.54 -12.38 17.10
C MET A 21 13.01 -11.67 15.82
N ARG A 22 12.06 -11.46 14.91
CA ARG A 22 12.23 -10.78 13.63
C ARG A 22 11.19 -9.68 13.51
N GLN A 23 11.55 -8.60 12.81
CA GLN A 23 10.67 -7.47 12.52
C GLN A 23 10.67 -7.20 11.02
N LEU A 24 9.48 -6.96 10.48
CA LEU A 24 9.25 -6.42 9.15
C LEU A 24 8.57 -5.06 9.31
N ASP A 25 9.21 -4.01 8.86
CA ASP A 25 8.64 -2.67 8.72
C ASP A 25 8.26 -2.42 7.27
N ILE A 26 7.11 -1.80 7.07
CA ILE A 26 6.57 -1.45 5.77
C ILE A 26 6.28 0.05 5.81
N ARG A 27 7.03 0.82 5.02
CA ARG A 27 6.90 2.27 4.94
C ARG A 27 6.75 2.68 3.50
N ILE A 28 5.65 3.33 3.16
CA ILE A 28 5.42 3.92 1.84
C ILE A 28 5.40 5.43 2.04
N ASN A 29 6.26 6.14 1.31
CA ASN A 29 6.37 7.59 1.31
C ASN A 29 6.89 8.12 -0.03
N ASP A 30 7.05 9.45 -0.13
CA ASP A 30 7.26 10.12 -1.44
C ASP A 30 8.58 9.66 -2.05
N ASP A 31 9.55 9.40 -1.19
CA ASP A 31 10.88 9.01 -1.59
C ASP A 31 10.92 7.59 -2.19
N ASN A 32 9.96 6.72 -1.85
CA ASN A 32 9.97 5.31 -2.25
C ASN A 32 8.70 4.84 -2.97
N PHE A 33 7.80 5.77 -3.31
CA PHE A 33 6.51 5.48 -3.91
C PHE A 33 6.63 4.66 -5.21
N ASP A 34 7.64 4.93 -6.04
CA ASP A 34 7.87 4.19 -7.29
C ASP A 34 8.09 2.68 -7.09
N GLN A 35 8.43 2.23 -5.87
CA GLN A 35 8.57 0.81 -5.58
C GLN A 35 7.20 0.10 -5.47
N ILE A 36 6.09 0.81 -5.31
CA ILE A 36 4.73 0.24 -5.33
C ILE A 36 4.45 -0.49 -6.64
N PHE A 37 4.98 0.02 -7.76
CA PHE A 37 4.84 -0.62 -9.07
C PHE A 37 5.51 -2.00 -9.10
N GLN A 38 6.50 -2.27 -8.25
CA GLN A 38 7.12 -3.58 -8.11
C GLN A 38 6.29 -4.53 -7.25
N LEU A 39 5.60 -4.00 -6.22
CA LEU A 39 4.73 -4.78 -5.34
C LEU A 39 3.39 -5.14 -5.99
N PHE A 40 2.89 -4.29 -6.89
CA PHE A 40 1.62 -4.47 -7.58
C PHE A 40 1.83 -4.33 -9.10
N PRO A 41 2.21 -5.43 -9.80
CA PRO A 41 2.54 -5.39 -11.22
C PRO A 41 1.44 -4.83 -12.14
N MET A 42 0.17 -4.95 -11.74
CA MET A 42 -0.95 -4.36 -12.50
C MET A 42 -0.88 -2.82 -12.61
N LEU A 43 -0.14 -2.15 -11.73
CA LEU A 43 0.08 -0.70 -11.81
C LEU A 43 1.12 -0.32 -12.88
N GLN A 44 1.86 -1.30 -13.43
CA GLN A 44 2.83 -1.08 -14.52
C GLN A 44 2.17 -1.04 -15.90
N ASP A 45 0.87 -1.33 -16.00
CA ASP A 45 0.16 -1.27 -17.27
C ASP A 45 0.22 0.16 -17.83
N PRO A 46 0.61 0.36 -19.12
CA PRO A 46 0.65 1.69 -19.72
C PRO A 46 -0.69 2.43 -19.64
N GLY A 47 -1.80 1.69 -19.68
CA GLY A 47 -3.14 2.21 -19.46
C GLY A 47 -3.32 2.79 -18.05
N PHE A 48 -2.65 2.24 -17.05
CA PHE A 48 -2.74 2.70 -15.66
C PHE A 48 -2.23 4.14 -15.49
N GLN A 49 -1.25 4.57 -16.30
CA GLN A 49 -0.67 5.91 -16.22
C GLN A 49 -1.70 7.02 -16.47
N TYR A 50 -2.74 6.76 -17.28
CA TYR A 50 -3.81 7.72 -17.54
C TYR A 50 -4.73 7.96 -16.33
N PHE A 51 -4.68 7.08 -15.32
CA PHE A 51 -5.49 7.19 -14.12
C PHE A 51 -4.71 7.79 -12.94
N LEU A 52 -3.43 8.13 -13.12
CA LEU A 52 -2.64 8.76 -12.06
C LEU A 52 -3.14 10.18 -11.79
N PRO A 53 -3.25 10.59 -10.53
CA PRO A 53 -3.65 11.95 -10.18
C PRO A 53 -2.61 12.97 -10.64
N GLU A 54 -3.07 14.16 -11.01
CA GLU A 54 -2.19 15.31 -11.16
C GLU A 54 -1.64 15.76 -9.79
N ASN A 55 -0.48 16.41 -9.79
CA ASN A 55 0.11 16.94 -8.56
C ASN A 55 -0.86 17.92 -7.87
N ASN A 56 -0.99 17.81 -6.55
CA ASN A 56 -1.81 18.66 -5.68
C ASN A 56 -3.35 18.54 -5.81
N ILE A 57 -3.89 17.58 -6.58
CA ILE A 57 -5.33 17.35 -6.62
C ILE A 57 -5.87 16.82 -5.27
N SER A 58 -7.07 17.23 -4.83
CA SER A 58 -7.71 16.70 -3.62
C SER A 58 -8.32 15.31 -3.84
N GLU A 59 -8.61 14.60 -2.75
CA GLU A 59 -9.30 13.30 -2.84
C GLU A 59 -10.67 13.39 -3.51
N ALA A 60 -11.40 14.47 -3.24
CA ALA A 60 -12.70 14.71 -3.85
C ALA A 60 -12.56 14.94 -5.37
N GLU A 61 -11.68 15.85 -5.78
CA GLU A 61 -11.44 16.15 -7.20
C GLU A 61 -10.94 14.92 -7.97
N TYR A 62 -10.02 14.15 -7.38
CA TYR A 62 -9.54 12.91 -8.00
C TYR A 62 -10.64 11.85 -8.13
N THR A 63 -11.53 11.75 -7.13
CA THR A 63 -12.70 10.85 -7.21
C THR A 63 -13.64 11.28 -8.34
N GLU A 64 -13.90 12.58 -8.50
CA GLU A 64 -14.75 13.09 -9.59
C GLU A 64 -14.10 12.88 -10.97
N MET A 65 -12.76 13.00 -11.07
CA MET A 65 -12.01 12.66 -12.28
C MET A 65 -12.17 11.18 -12.64
N LEU A 66 -12.00 10.28 -11.68
CA LEU A 66 -12.21 8.83 -11.90
C LEU A 66 -13.66 8.53 -12.28
N LEU A 67 -14.63 9.19 -11.68
CA LEU A 67 -16.05 9.06 -12.05
C LEU A 67 -16.25 9.42 -13.53
N PHE A 68 -15.71 10.56 -13.98
CA PHE A 68 -15.79 10.98 -15.37
C PHE A 68 -15.12 10.00 -16.34
N ILE A 69 -13.94 9.47 -15.98
CA ILE A 69 -13.21 8.51 -16.82
C ILE A 69 -14.00 7.19 -16.99
N PHE A 70 -14.73 6.77 -15.95
CA PHE A 70 -15.47 5.51 -15.94
C PHE A 70 -16.99 5.68 -16.18
N ASP A 71 -17.47 6.90 -16.47
CA ASP A 71 -18.90 7.21 -16.60
C ASP A 71 -19.58 6.42 -17.75
N ASP A 72 -18.81 6.12 -18.81
CA ASP A 72 -19.28 5.32 -19.96
C ASP A 72 -19.30 3.80 -19.69
N SER A 73 -19.10 3.35 -18.44
CA SER A 73 -19.16 1.93 -18.12
C SER A 73 -20.61 1.41 -18.14
N GLU A 74 -21.00 0.81 -19.26
CA GLU A 74 -22.34 0.24 -19.46
C GLU A 74 -22.76 -0.65 -18.26
N GLY A 75 -23.91 -0.34 -17.67
CA GLY A 75 -24.53 -1.15 -16.62
C GLY A 75 -24.13 -0.82 -15.18
N ILE A 76 -23.34 0.23 -14.93
CA ILE A 76 -22.99 0.70 -13.59
C ILE A 76 -23.66 2.06 -13.32
N THR A 77 -24.38 2.20 -12.21
CA THR A 77 -24.90 3.51 -11.79
C THR A 77 -23.77 4.37 -11.22
N GLU A 78 -23.83 5.69 -11.38
CA GLU A 78 -22.86 6.62 -10.78
C GLU A 78 -22.63 6.34 -9.28
N SER A 79 -23.72 6.08 -8.54
CA SER A 79 -23.66 5.74 -7.11
C SER A 79 -22.89 4.44 -6.83
N ALA A 80 -23.03 3.43 -7.69
CA ALA A 80 -22.31 2.17 -7.59
C ALA A 80 -20.83 2.37 -7.95
N LEU A 81 -20.54 3.12 -9.00
CA LEU A 81 -19.18 3.47 -9.40
C LEU A 81 -18.44 4.25 -8.31
N LYS A 82 -19.09 5.25 -7.70
CA LYS A 82 -18.54 6.01 -6.57
C LYS A 82 -18.23 5.10 -5.37
N SER A 83 -19.08 4.11 -5.11
CA SER A 83 -18.85 3.11 -4.06
C SER A 83 -17.65 2.21 -4.39
N LEU A 84 -17.54 1.76 -5.65
CA LEU A 84 -16.41 0.95 -6.12
C LEU A 84 -15.09 1.71 -5.99
N ILE A 85 -15.01 2.97 -6.44
CA ILE A 85 -13.81 3.81 -6.32
C ILE A 85 -13.40 3.99 -4.85
N ARG A 86 -14.36 4.28 -3.97
CA ARG A 86 -14.11 4.48 -2.52
C ARG A 86 -13.65 3.22 -1.80
N THR A 87 -14.08 2.04 -2.26
CA THR A 87 -13.76 0.76 -1.62
C THR A 87 -12.61 0.01 -2.30
N ALA A 88 -12.17 0.48 -3.47
CA ALA A 88 -11.03 -0.05 -4.19
C ALA A 88 -9.79 -0.03 -3.29
N SER A 89 -9.13 -1.17 -3.18
CA SER A 89 -7.97 -1.33 -2.32
C SER A 89 -6.99 -2.35 -2.87
N LEU A 90 -5.70 -2.06 -2.70
CA LEU A 90 -4.63 -3.01 -2.91
C LEU A 90 -4.44 -3.82 -1.64
N LYS A 91 -4.46 -5.15 -1.76
CA LYS A 91 -4.34 -6.06 -0.62
C LYS A 91 -2.97 -6.72 -0.66
N LEU A 92 -2.18 -6.50 0.39
CA LEU A 92 -0.92 -7.20 0.62
C LEU A 92 -1.11 -8.25 1.70
N LEU A 93 -0.81 -9.50 1.37
CA LEU A 93 -0.81 -10.62 2.32
C LEU A 93 0.63 -10.92 2.70
N ILE A 94 0.93 -10.86 3.99
CA ILE A 94 2.24 -11.15 4.54
C ILE A 94 2.12 -12.41 5.37
N THR A 95 2.80 -13.46 4.92
CA THR A 95 2.92 -14.72 5.65
C THR A 95 4.35 -14.88 6.13
N VAL A 96 4.50 -15.11 7.43
CA VAL A 96 5.80 -15.32 8.08
C VAL A 96 5.98 -16.78 8.43
N ASP A 97 7.24 -17.23 8.39
CA ASP A 97 7.63 -18.53 8.94
C ASP A 97 7.84 -18.37 10.45
N GLY A 98 6.75 -18.58 11.21
CA GLY A 98 6.73 -18.37 12.66
C GLY A 98 5.39 -17.88 13.18
N THR A 99 5.40 -17.33 14.40
CA THR A 99 4.21 -16.76 15.05
C THR A 99 4.33 -15.25 15.18
N ILE A 100 3.36 -14.52 14.64
CA ILE A 100 3.16 -13.09 14.82
C ILE A 100 2.88 -12.80 16.29
N VAL A 101 3.79 -12.06 16.91
CA VAL A 101 3.75 -11.64 18.31
C VAL A 101 3.11 -10.27 18.46
N GLU A 102 3.41 -9.35 17.55
CA GLU A 102 2.93 -7.96 17.59
C GLU A 102 2.77 -7.41 16.17
N GLN A 103 1.78 -6.55 15.97
CA GLN A 103 1.64 -5.79 14.73
C GLN A 103 1.11 -4.37 15.01
N THR A 104 1.48 -3.43 14.16
CA THR A 104 0.93 -2.07 14.12
C THR A 104 0.30 -1.84 12.75
N GLY A 105 -0.98 -1.47 12.76
CA GLY A 105 -1.83 -1.43 11.57
C GLY A 105 -2.14 -2.83 11.02
N GLY A 106 -2.67 -2.89 9.79
CA GLY A 106 -3.09 -4.14 9.14
C GLY A 106 -4.15 -4.93 9.92
N GLN A 107 -4.47 -6.13 9.44
CA GLN A 107 -5.39 -7.07 10.05
C GLN A 107 -4.72 -8.44 10.19
N LYS A 108 -4.51 -8.90 11.43
CA LYS A 108 -4.06 -10.27 11.69
C LYS A 108 -5.15 -11.25 11.24
N LEU A 109 -4.83 -12.14 10.30
CA LEU A 109 -5.77 -13.16 9.82
C LEU A 109 -5.65 -14.46 10.62
N ASN A 110 -4.41 -14.81 11.01
CA ASN A 110 -4.10 -15.97 11.83
C ASN A 110 -2.73 -15.77 12.52
N ASN A 111 -2.19 -16.82 13.14
CA ASN A 111 -0.93 -16.73 13.88
C ASN A 111 0.30 -16.41 13.03
N SER A 112 0.27 -16.61 11.71
CA SER A 112 1.42 -16.40 10.82
C SER A 112 1.13 -15.45 9.66
N THR A 113 -0.11 -14.94 9.53
CA THR A 113 -0.53 -14.14 8.38
C THR A 113 -1.20 -12.84 8.80
N MET A 114 -0.75 -11.74 8.21
CA MET A 114 -1.35 -10.41 8.29
C MET A 114 -1.79 -9.94 6.90
N ARG A 115 -2.91 -9.21 6.83
CA ARG A 115 -3.37 -8.51 5.63
C ARG A 115 -3.25 -7.00 5.83
N ILE A 116 -2.65 -6.32 4.88
CA ILE A 116 -2.71 -4.87 4.73
C ILE A 116 -3.68 -4.56 3.60
N SER A 117 -4.56 -3.57 3.81
CA SER A 117 -5.49 -3.07 2.81
C SER A 117 -5.19 -1.59 2.59
N LEU A 118 -4.60 -1.27 1.45
CA LEU A 118 -4.24 0.09 1.05
C LEU A 118 -5.38 0.66 0.19
N PRO A 119 -6.14 1.67 0.65
CA PRO A 119 -7.16 2.31 -0.17
C PRO A 119 -6.51 2.91 -1.42
N LEU A 120 -6.98 2.52 -2.60
CA LEU A 120 -6.31 2.85 -3.86
C LEU A 120 -6.20 4.35 -4.08
N VAL A 121 -7.30 5.08 -3.86
CA VAL A 121 -7.36 6.55 -3.99
C VAL A 121 -6.34 7.23 -3.08
N LYS A 122 -6.28 6.83 -1.80
CA LYS A 122 -5.33 7.41 -0.84
C LYS A 122 -3.89 7.09 -1.20
N LEU A 123 -3.64 5.86 -1.65
CA LEU A 123 -2.33 5.42 -2.08
C LEU A 123 -1.84 6.24 -3.26
N LEU A 124 -2.66 6.42 -4.30
CA LEU A 124 -2.28 7.13 -5.52
C LEU A 124 -2.11 8.63 -5.32
N LEU A 125 -2.89 9.24 -4.42
CA LEU A 125 -2.70 10.64 -4.05
C LEU A 125 -1.43 10.86 -3.23
N HIS A 126 -0.98 9.80 -2.54
CA HIS A 126 0.30 9.73 -1.86
C HIS A 126 0.62 10.95 -0.95
N LYS A 127 -0.37 11.41 -0.17
CA LYS A 127 -0.24 12.63 0.66
C LYS A 127 0.28 12.38 2.07
N GLU A 128 0.28 11.12 2.51
CA GLU A 128 0.61 10.74 3.88
C GLU A 128 1.47 9.47 3.88
N ASP A 129 2.49 9.45 4.74
CA ASP A 129 3.32 8.28 4.97
C ASP A 129 2.48 7.12 5.53
N ILE A 130 2.52 5.97 4.85
CA ILE A 130 1.83 4.76 5.28
C ILE A 130 2.84 3.86 5.99
N ASN A 131 2.58 3.55 7.26
CA ASN A 131 3.48 2.79 8.11
C ASN A 131 2.80 1.56 8.72
N TYR A 132 3.43 0.40 8.60
CA TYR A 132 3.06 -0.83 9.28
C TYR A 132 4.30 -1.51 9.86
N THR A 133 4.12 -2.18 10.99
CA THR A 133 5.17 -2.99 11.61
C THR A 133 4.61 -4.36 11.96
N LEU A 134 5.39 -5.41 11.73
CA LEU A 134 5.08 -6.78 12.08
C LEU A 134 6.27 -7.39 12.82
N ARG A 135 6.05 -7.88 14.04
CA ARG A 135 7.04 -8.67 14.78
C ARG A 135 6.58 -10.11 14.93
N TYR A 136 7.50 -11.03 14.68
CA TYR A 136 7.23 -12.45 14.73
C TYR A 136 8.41 -13.22 15.30
N ARG A 137 8.13 -14.42 15.81
CA ARG A 137 9.12 -15.36 16.32
C ARG A 137 9.19 -16.57 15.41
N SER A 138 10.39 -16.86 14.92
CA SER A 138 10.73 -18.09 14.16
C SER A 138 11.55 -19.04 15.02
#